data_AF-A0A6I3SVW8-F1
#
_entry.id   AF-A0A6I3SVW8-F1
#
_cell.length_a   1.000
_cell.length_b   1.000
_cell.length_c   1.000
_cell.angle_alpha   90.00
_cell.angle_beta   90.00
_cell.angle_gamma   90.00
#
_symmetry.space_group_name_H-M   'P 1'
#
loop_
_entity.id
_entity.type
_entity.pdbx_description
1 polymer ?
#
loop_
_entity_poly.entity_id
_entity_poly.type
_entity_poly.pdbx_seq_one_letter_code
_entity_poly.pdbx_strand_id
1 'polypeptide(L)' 'MSTTITHRRTRIVTLDQGEDILAVCHADDIAIRPDADGWSVWFVGEDGALDGYEEPYPSQQEALWAAKAAAEFSSSGG' A
#
# COMPACT_ATOMS: atom_id res chain seq x y z
N MET A 1 -3.62 -2.06 -14.85
CA MET A 1 -3.78 -0.59 -14.68
C MET A 1 -3.86 -0.31 -13.19
N SER A 2 -2.88 0.40 -12.63
CA SER A 2 -2.85 0.69 -11.20
C SER A 2 -4.03 1.59 -10.78
N THR A 3 -4.67 1.26 -9.67
CA THR A 3 -5.82 2.02 -9.13
C THR A 3 -5.40 2.75 -7.87
N THR A 4 -5.55 4.08 -7.84
CA THR A 4 -5.21 4.89 -6.67
C THR A 4 -6.46 5.37 -5.94
N ILE A 5 -6.48 5.19 -4.63
CA ILE A 5 -7.57 5.61 -3.74
C ILE A 5 -7.01 6.50 -2.65
N THR A 6 -7.54 7.71 -2.48
CA THR A 6 -7.12 8.61 -1.41
C THR A 6 -7.98 8.38 -0.16
N HIS A 7 -7.34 8.10 0.98
CA HIS A 7 -7.98 7.92 2.28
C HIS A 7 -7.36 8.86 3.33
N ARG A 8 -8.14 9.82 3.84
CA ARG A 8 -7.75 10.74 4.93
C ARG A 8 -6.37 11.41 4.80
N ARG A 9 -5.92 11.69 3.56
CA ARG A 9 -4.63 12.28 3.13
C ARG A 9 -3.54 11.30 2.71
N THR A 10 -3.70 10.00 2.96
CA THR A 10 -2.81 8.96 2.44
C THR A 10 -3.34 8.43 1.11
N ARG A 11 -2.47 8.19 0.12
CA ARG A 11 -2.86 7.51 -1.12
C ARG A 11 -2.57 6.02 -1.00
N ILE A 12 -3.58 5.22 -1.30
CA ILE A 12 -3.51 3.77 -1.39
C ILE A 12 -3.49 3.41 -2.87
N VAL A 13 -2.34 2.96 -3.37
CA VAL A 13 -2.11 2.60 -4.76
C VAL A 13 -2.15 1.08 -4.90
N THR A 14 -3.14 0.56 -5.60
CA THR A 14 -3.19 -0.84 -6.01
C THR A 14 -2.41 -0.99 -7.31
N LEU A 15 -1.29 -1.70 -7.27
CA LEU A 15 -0.44 -2.00 -8.42
C LEU A 15 -0.92 -3.23 -9.18
N ASP A 16 -0.51 -3.32 -10.44
CA ASP A 16 -0.70 -4.50 -11.28
C ASP A 16 0.48 -5.47 -11.12
N GLN A 17 0.36 -6.69 -11.66
CA GLN A 17 1.41 -7.69 -11.55
C GLN A 17 2.65 -7.26 -12.35
N GLY A 18 3.75 -6.99 -11.65
CA GLY A 18 5.02 -6.55 -12.27
C GLY A 18 5.24 -5.04 -12.33
N GLU A 19 4.32 -4.23 -11.79
CA GLU A 19 4.54 -2.78 -11.63
C GLU A 19 5.47 -2.49 -10.43
N ASP A 20 6.33 -1.50 -10.59
CA ASP A 20 7.29 -1.10 -9.57
C ASP A 20 6.67 -0.11 -8.60
N ILE A 21 6.76 -0.41 -7.30
CA ILE A 21 6.14 0.39 -6.23
C ILE A 21 6.71 1.80 -6.23
N LEU A 22 8.04 1.95 -6.32
CA LEU A 22 8.72 3.24 -6.26
C LEU A 22 8.56 4.06 -7.55
N ALA A 23 8.15 3.43 -8.65
CA ALA A 23 7.84 4.14 -9.88
C ALA A 23 6.45 4.80 -9.86
N VAL A 24 5.51 4.25 -9.09
CA VAL A 24 4.10 4.69 -9.08
C VAL A 24 3.73 5.41 -7.77
N CYS A 25 4.30 4.98 -6.65
CA CYS A 25 4.00 5.49 -5.31
C CYS A 25 5.05 6.52 -4.89
N HIS A 26 4.63 7.48 -4.07
CA HIS A 26 5.55 8.42 -3.42
C HIS A 26 5.71 8.10 -1.94
N ALA A 27 6.62 8.82 -1.29
CA ALA A 27 6.68 8.91 0.17
C ALA A 27 5.29 9.10 0.80
N ASP A 28 5.04 8.38 1.90
CA ASP A 28 3.78 8.30 2.65
C ASP A 28 2.61 7.60 1.93
N ASP A 29 2.84 7.03 0.74
CA ASP A 29 1.83 6.22 0.07
C ASP A 29 1.88 4.76 0.52
N ILE A 30 0.73 4.09 0.35
CA ILE A 30 0.57 2.66 0.63
C ILE A 30 0.33 1.93 -0.69
N ALA A 31 1.25 1.06 -1.05
CA ALA A 31 1.18 0.18 -2.19
C ALA A 31 0.50 -1.14 -1.84
N ILE A 32 -0.39 -1.61 -2.71
CA ILE A 32 -0.99 -2.94 -2.63
C ILE A 32 -0.60 -3.67 -3.92
N ARG A 33 0.15 -4.76 -3.80
CA ARG A 33 0.59 -5.56 -4.96
C ARG A 33 -0.03 -6.95 -4.89
N PRO A 34 -0.59 -7.47 -6.00
CA PRO A 34 -0.94 -8.88 -6.08
C PRO A 34 0.34 -9.73 -6.05
N ASP A 35 0.35 -10.76 -5.22
CA ASP A 35 1.42 -11.74 -5.10
C ASP A 35 0.88 -13.16 -5.39
N ALA A 36 1.75 -14.17 -5.47
CA ALA A 36 1.36 -15.52 -5.89
C ALA A 36 0.31 -16.16 -4.97
N ASP A 37 0.37 -15.83 -3.68
CA ASP A 37 -0.53 -16.35 -2.63
C ASP A 37 -1.63 -15.35 -2.22
N GLY A 38 -1.69 -14.16 -2.82
CA GLY A 38 -2.70 -13.17 -2.45
C GLY A 38 -2.32 -11.72 -2.74
N TRP A 39 -2.38 -10.87 -1.73
CA TRP A 39 -2.20 -9.42 -1.82
C TRP A 39 -1.28 -8.91 -0.71
N SER A 40 -0.10 -8.45 -1.09
CA SER A 40 0.87 -7.85 -0.17
C SER A 40 0.65 -6.34 -0.08
N VAL A 41 0.77 -5.79 1.12
CA VAL A 41 0.73 -4.35 1.36
C VAL A 41 2.13 -3.86 1.71
N TRP A 42 2.53 -2.80 1.04
CA TRP A 42 3.82 -2.14 1.17
C TRP A 42 3.60 -0.67 1.50
N PHE A 43 4.39 -0.12 2.39
CA PHE A 43 4.40 1.25 2.87
C PHE A 43 5.65 1.93 2.35
N VAL A 44 5.49 3.05 1.67
CA VAL A 44 6.61 3.83 1.15
C VAL A 44 6.96 4.90 2.17
N GLY A 45 8.09 4.73 2.85
CA GLY A 45 8.66 5.73 3.75
C GLY A 45 9.24 6.93 3.01
N GLU A 46 9.50 8.02 3.74
CA GLU A 46 10.01 9.28 3.19
C GLU A 46 11.38 9.15 2.51
N ASP A 47 12.21 8.20 2.96
CA ASP A 47 13.54 7.90 2.38
C ASP A 47 13.46 6.93 1.18
N GLY A 48 12.25 6.53 0.74
CA GLY A 48 12.06 5.46 -0.24
C GLY A 48 12.21 4.06 0.36
N ALA A 49 12.26 3.95 1.68
CA ALA A 49 12.20 2.68 2.38
C ALA A 49 10.84 2.00 2.13
N LEU A 50 10.85 0.75 1.69
CA LEU A 50 9.66 -0.06 1.55
C LEU A 50 9.52 -0.93 2.79
N ASP A 51 8.52 -0.62 3.62
CA ASP A 51 8.09 -1.49 4.72
C ASP A 51 6.83 -2.25 4.30
N GLY A 52 6.47 -3.37 4.91
CA GLY A 52 5.32 -4.14 4.43
C GLY A 52 4.98 -5.28 5.36
N TYR A 53 3.78 -5.83 5.20
CA TYR A 53 3.40 -7.02 5.95
C TYR A 53 4.12 -8.24 5.38
N GLU A 54 4.68 -9.07 6.27
CA GLU A 54 5.36 -10.32 5.92
C GLU A 54 4.39 -11.36 5.33
N GLU A 55 3.12 -11.30 5.73
CA GLU A 55 2.07 -12.21 5.26
C GLU A 55 1.13 -11.52 4.26
N PRO A 56 0.95 -12.10 3.06
CA PRO A 56 -0.02 -11.60 2.09
C PRO A 56 -1.45 -11.92 2.53
N TYR A 57 -2.36 -11.01 2.21
CA TYR A 57 -3.79 -11.20 2.45
C TYR A 57 -4.43 -12.06 1.35
N PRO A 58 -5.41 -12.91 1.66
CA PRO A 58 -6.02 -13.79 0.66
C PRO A 58 -6.93 -13.02 -0.31
N SER A 59 -7.36 -11.80 0.03
CA SER A 59 -8.22 -10.96 -0.81
C SER A 59 -7.77 -9.51 -0.87
N GLN A 60 -7.99 -8.87 -2.03
CA GLN A 60 -7.71 -7.45 -2.25
C GLN A 60 -8.40 -6.55 -1.22
N GLN A 61 -9.64 -6.90 -0.84
CA GLN A 61 -10.41 -6.13 0.15
C GLN A 61 -9.78 -6.14 1.53
N GLU A 62 -9.19 -7.26 1.96
CA GLU A 62 -8.52 -7.37 3.26
C GLU A 62 -7.23 -6.55 3.27
N ALA A 63 -6.42 -6.66 2.22
CA ALA A 63 -5.25 -5.80 2.02
C ALA A 63 -5.63 -4.31 2.04
N LEU A 64 -6.76 -3.96 1.41
CA LEU A 64 -7.26 -2.59 1.39
C LEU A 64 -7.74 -2.11 2.77
N TRP A 65 -8.35 -2.98 3.58
CA TRP A 65 -8.72 -2.65 4.96
C TRP A 65 -7.50 -2.44 5.84
N ALA A 66 -6.48 -3.30 5.73
CA ALA A 66 -5.22 -3.12 6.43
C ALA A 66 -4.52 -1.82 6.02
N ALA A 67 -4.44 -1.53 4.71
CA ALA A 67 -3.90 -0.28 4.19
C ALA A 67 -4.66 0.94 4.72
N LYS A 68 -5.99 0.90 4.77
CA LYS A 68 -6.80 1.98 5.36
C LYS A 68 -6.50 2.17 6.84
N ALA A 69 -6.42 1.10 7.61
CA ALA A 69 -6.11 1.19 9.04
C ALA A 69 -4.71 1.78 9.28
N ALA A 70 -3.72 1.39 8.50
CA ALA A 70 -2.38 1.96 8.57
C ALA A 70 -2.35 3.45 8.17
N ALA A 71 -3.10 3.83 7.13
CA ALA A 71 -3.27 5.24 6.75
C ALA A 71 -3.89 6.08 7.88
N GLU A 72 -4.86 5.52 8.61
CA GLU A 72 -5.44 6.21 9.78
C GLU A 72 -4.40 6.42 10.89
N PHE A 73 -3.51 5.45 11.11
CA PHE A 73 -2.47 5.54 12.14
C PHE A 73 -1.39 6.57 11.75
N SER A 74 -0.94 6.56 10.50
CA SER A 74 0.07 7.50 9.99
C SER A 74 -0.40 8.96 10.07
N SER A 75 -1.67 9.23 9.76
CA SER A 75 -2.25 10.58 9.84
C SER A 75 -2.38 11.13 11.27
N SER A 76 -2.18 10.32 12.33
CA SER A 76 -2.27 10.75 13.73
C SER A 76 -0.95 11.28 14.29
N GLY A 77 0.17 11.19 13.56
CA GLY A 77 1.51 11.54 14.03
C GLY A 77 1.94 13.00 13.81
N GLY A 78 1.04 13.89 13.39
CA GLY A 78 1.33 15.30 13.06
C GLY A 78 1.14 16.27 14.21
#